data_AF-A0A9X1X8W6-F1
#
_entry.id   AF-A0A9X1X8W6-F1
#
_cell.length_a   1.000
_cell.length_b   1.000
_cell.length_c   1.000
_cell.angle_alpha   90.00
_cell.angle_beta   90.00
_cell.angle_gamma   90.00
#
_symmetry.space_group_name_H-M   'P 1'
#
loop_
_entity.id
_entity.type
_entity.pdbx_description
1 polymer ?
#
loop_
_entity_poly.entity_id
_entity_poly.type
_entity_poly.pdbx_seq_one_letter_code
_entity_poly.pdbx_strand_id
1 'polypeptide(L)'
;MYPYQAPFEETHYYYDPYNPYDPSVERQQQAQSQQQQQHQTYQQLINTLMSSIIGEATAVDFYTRLANEAPNEYSKNVLLNAAKDEKTHLQLFTRLYTSLTGKQPNYKIRPVKITNFRQSLFEAYEDELSDYEKYRNAYLMTQDTTIRDTFFRPYTDEIKHATRFSFLLNAR
;
A
#
# COMPACT_ATOMS: atom_id res chain seq x y z
N MET A 1 -28.18 -52.10 1.75
CA MET A 1 -27.81 -51.50 3.05
C MET A 1 -28.08 -50.01 2.93
N TYR A 2 -29.12 -49.50 3.61
CA TYR A 2 -29.38 -48.06 3.73
C TYR A 2 -28.65 -47.53 4.97
N PRO A 3 -28.06 -46.32 4.92
CA PRO A 3 -27.39 -45.75 6.10
C PRO A 3 -28.41 -45.33 7.15
N TYR A 4 -28.03 -45.56 8.41
CA TYR A 4 -28.78 -45.16 9.60
C TYR A 4 -28.81 -43.63 9.73
N GLN A 5 -30.00 -43.03 9.72
CA GLN A 5 -30.22 -41.62 10.05
C GLN A 5 -30.34 -41.48 11.58
N ALA A 6 -29.47 -40.68 12.18
CA ALA A 6 -29.60 -40.30 13.58
C ALA A 6 -30.92 -39.55 13.81
N PRO A 7 -31.59 -39.73 14.97
CA PRO A 7 -32.80 -38.97 15.27
C PRO A 7 -32.46 -37.48 15.33
N PHE A 8 -33.32 -36.67 14.71
CA PHE A 8 -33.27 -35.22 14.81
C PHE A 8 -33.32 -34.81 16.28
N GLU A 9 -32.24 -34.25 16.82
CA GLU A 9 -32.28 -33.54 18.10
C GLU A 9 -33.08 -32.25 17.86
N GLU A 10 -34.32 -32.21 18.37
CA GLU A 10 -35.07 -30.98 18.51
C GLU A 10 -34.29 -30.06 19.45
N THR A 11 -33.56 -29.10 18.87
CA THR A 11 -32.97 -28.00 19.62
C THR A 11 -34.12 -27.13 20.11
N HIS A 12 -34.62 -27.41 21.32
CA HIS A 12 -35.57 -26.54 22.00
C HIS A 12 -34.89 -25.20 22.31
N TYR A 13 -35.14 -24.21 21.45
CA TYR A 13 -34.83 -22.82 21.74
C TYR A 13 -35.58 -22.42 23.01
N TYR A 14 -34.86 -22.33 24.13
CA TYR A 14 -35.38 -21.88 25.41
C TYR A 14 -35.76 -20.40 25.27
N TYR A 15 -37.04 -20.12 25.05
CA TYR A 15 -37.58 -18.77 25.02
C TYR A 15 -37.62 -18.26 26.46
N ASP A 16 -36.64 -17.42 26.82
CA ASP A 16 -36.62 -16.69 28.08
C ASP A 16 -37.56 -15.47 27.97
N PRO A 17 -38.73 -15.47 28.64
CA PRO A 17 -39.71 -14.38 28.54
C PRO A 17 -39.27 -13.09 29.26
N TYR A 18 -38.09 -13.09 29.91
CA TYR A 18 -37.55 -11.94 30.64
C TYR A 18 -36.30 -11.32 29.99
N ASN A 19 -35.90 -11.77 28.81
CA ASN A 19 -34.87 -11.10 28.01
C ASN A 19 -35.52 -10.23 26.92
N PRO A 20 -35.71 -8.91 27.14
CA PRO A 20 -36.23 -8.02 26.12
C PRO A 20 -35.12 -7.78 25.09
N TYR A 21 -34.90 -8.76 24.21
CA TYR A 21 -34.01 -8.60 23.07
C TYR A 21 -34.55 -7.44 22.22
N ASP A 22 -33.89 -6.29 22.31
CA ASP A 22 -34.17 -5.12 21.48
C ASP A 22 -33.12 -5.05 20.36
N PRO A 23 -33.48 -5.44 19.12
CA PRO A 23 -32.57 -5.38 17.97
C PRO A 23 -32.12 -3.96 17.62
N SER A 24 -32.72 -2.92 18.19
CA SER A 24 -32.31 -1.53 17.97
C SER A 24 -30.98 -1.21 18.64
N VAL A 25 -30.73 -1.75 19.83
CA VAL A 25 -29.47 -1.55 20.59
C VAL A 25 -28.30 -2.20 19.86
N GLU A 26 -28.47 -3.44 19.39
CA GLU A 26 -27.43 -4.12 18.60
C GLU A 26 -27.14 -3.41 17.28
N ARG A 27 -28.16 -2.93 16.56
CA ARG A 27 -27.95 -2.13 15.34
C ARG A 27 -27.21 -0.82 15.61
N GLN A 28 -27.50 -0.15 16.72
CA GLN A 28 -26.79 1.07 17.12
C GLN A 28 -25.31 0.78 17.45
N GLN A 29 -25.04 -0.29 18.19
CA GLN A 29 -23.67 -0.72 18.50
C GLN A 29 -22.90 -1.12 17.23
N GLN A 30 -23.53 -1.86 16.31
CA GLN A 30 -22.94 -2.20 15.01
C GLN A 30 -22.64 -0.94 14.18
N ALA A 31 -23.58 0.01 14.08
CA ALA A 31 -23.36 1.26 13.35
C ALA A 31 -22.20 2.08 13.95
N GLN A 32 -22.10 2.17 15.28
CA GLN A 32 -21.00 2.85 15.96
C GLN A 32 -19.65 2.17 15.68
N SER A 33 -19.60 0.84 15.74
CA SER A 33 -18.38 0.08 15.43
C SER A 33 -17.92 0.27 13.98
N GLN A 34 -18.86 0.28 13.02
CA GLN A 34 -18.57 0.53 11.61
C GLN A 34 -18.04 1.95 11.39
N GLN A 35 -18.63 2.96 12.02
CA GLN A 35 -18.12 4.34 11.94
C GLN A 35 -16.71 4.46 12.51
N GLN A 36 -16.44 3.86 13.66
CA GLN A 36 -15.09 3.85 14.26
C GLN A 36 -14.07 3.17 13.34
N GLN A 37 -14.43 2.03 12.75
CA GLN A 37 -13.57 1.32 11.81
C GLN A 37 -13.28 2.17 10.56
N GLN A 38 -14.30 2.83 9.99
CA GLN A 38 -14.12 3.73 8.85
C GLN A 38 -13.18 4.90 9.19
N HIS A 39 -13.32 5.50 10.37
CA HIS A 39 -12.42 6.55 10.83
C HIS A 39 -10.97 6.06 10.97
N GLN A 40 -10.76 4.86 11.52
CA GLN A 40 -9.44 4.26 11.64
C GLN A 40 -8.82 3.97 10.26
N THR A 41 -9.57 3.36 9.34
CA THR A 41 -9.11 3.11 7.96
C THR A 41 -8.77 4.40 7.23
N TYR A 42 -9.56 5.46 7.43
CA TYR A 42 -9.26 6.76 6.85
C TYR A 42 -7.94 7.35 7.37
N GLN A 43 -7.70 7.31 8.68
CA GLN A 43 -6.43 7.78 9.26
C GLN A 43 -5.23 6.94 8.77
N GLN A 44 -5.40 5.63 8.67
CA GLN A 44 -4.40 4.73 8.11
C GLN A 44 -4.06 5.11 6.67
N LEU A 45 -5.07 5.34 5.82
CA LEU A 45 -4.86 5.79 4.43
C LEU A 45 -4.08 7.11 4.36
N ILE A 46 -4.43 8.11 5.16
CA ILE A 46 -3.72 9.40 5.16
C ILE A 46 -2.26 9.23 5.58
N ASN A 47 -2.00 8.40 6.60
CA ASN A 47 -0.63 8.09 7.03
C ASN A 47 0.15 7.34 5.95
N THR A 48 -0.47 6.35 5.31
CA THR A 48 0.11 5.63 4.19
C THR A 48 0.48 6.60 3.07
N LEU A 49 -0.45 7.47 2.64
CA LEU A 49 -0.19 8.47 1.61
C LEU A 49 0.98 9.41 1.96
N MET A 50 1.04 9.92 3.19
CA MET A 50 2.16 10.77 3.61
C MET A 50 3.49 10.01 3.55
N SER A 51 3.51 8.77 4.03
CA SER A 51 4.72 7.94 3.97
C SER A 51 5.12 7.58 2.54
N SER A 52 4.16 7.31 1.64
CA SER A 52 4.39 7.08 0.21
C SER A 52 4.96 8.32 -0.45
N ILE A 53 4.40 9.51 -0.21
CA ILE A 53 4.92 10.78 -0.76
C ILE A 53 6.39 11.00 -0.38
N ILE A 54 6.75 10.69 0.87
CA ILE A 54 8.14 10.80 1.33
C ILE A 54 9.01 9.74 0.64
N GLY A 55 8.53 8.49 0.56
CA GLY A 55 9.21 7.38 -0.12
C GLY A 55 9.51 7.72 -1.58
N GLU A 56 8.48 8.05 -2.35
CA GLU A 56 8.58 8.40 -3.77
C GLU A 56 9.53 9.58 -4.01
N ALA A 57 9.39 10.66 -3.22
CA ALA A 57 10.29 11.79 -3.36
C ALA A 57 11.75 11.43 -3.04
N THR A 58 11.96 10.49 -2.11
CA THR A 58 13.29 9.99 -1.76
C THR A 58 13.85 9.10 -2.88
N ALA A 59 13.03 8.23 -3.46
CA ALA A 59 13.39 7.36 -4.58
C ALA A 59 13.73 8.16 -5.85
N VAL A 60 12.97 9.21 -6.18
CA VAL A 60 13.30 10.14 -7.28
C VAL A 60 14.71 10.70 -7.13
N ASP A 61 15.05 11.24 -5.97
CA ASP A 61 16.40 11.77 -5.68
C ASP A 61 17.45 10.66 -5.74
N PHE A 62 17.18 9.54 -5.06
CA PHE A 62 18.12 8.44 -4.92
C PHE A 62 18.47 7.80 -6.27
N TYR A 63 17.47 7.43 -7.07
CA TYR A 63 17.68 6.76 -8.35
C TYR A 63 18.33 7.70 -9.38
N THR A 64 17.97 8.99 -9.36
CA THR A 64 18.64 9.99 -10.20
C THR A 64 20.13 10.09 -9.88
N ARG A 65 20.51 10.09 -8.60
CA ARG A 65 21.91 10.13 -8.20
C ARG A 65 22.62 8.80 -8.46
N LEU A 66 21.98 7.66 -8.16
CA LEU A 66 22.54 6.33 -8.36
C LEU A 66 22.78 6.02 -9.84
N ALA A 67 21.97 6.58 -10.75
CA ALA A 67 22.17 6.46 -12.19
C ALA A 67 23.52 7.03 -12.67
N ASN A 68 24.10 8.01 -11.95
CA ASN A 68 25.42 8.55 -12.28
C ASN A 68 26.57 7.59 -11.90
N GLU A 69 26.32 6.67 -10.97
CA GLU A 69 27.27 5.64 -10.54
C GLU A 69 27.09 4.33 -11.34
N ALA A 70 26.20 4.32 -12.33
CA ALA A 70 25.89 3.13 -13.09
C ALA A 70 27.08 2.67 -13.96
N PRO A 71 27.39 1.37 -13.99
CA PRO A 71 28.57 0.85 -14.70
C PRO A 71 28.45 0.89 -16.22
N ASN A 72 27.23 1.08 -16.75
CA ASN A 72 26.97 1.16 -18.17
C ASN A 72 25.66 1.93 -18.46
N GLU A 73 25.47 2.31 -19.72
CA GLU A 73 24.30 3.07 -20.18
C GLU A 73 22.97 2.33 -19.98
N TYR A 74 22.95 1.01 -20.05
CA TYR A 74 21.72 0.25 -19.81
C TYR A 74 21.26 0.38 -18.36
N SER A 75 22.16 0.14 -17.40
CA SER A 75 21.89 0.30 -15.96
C SER A 75 21.47 1.73 -15.62
N LYS A 76 22.13 2.72 -16.21
CA LYS A 76 21.78 4.14 -16.07
C LYS A 76 20.36 4.41 -16.53
N ASN A 77 19.99 3.95 -17.73
CA ASN A 77 18.67 4.15 -18.29
C ASN A 77 17.57 3.43 -17.50
N VAL A 78 17.85 2.25 -16.95
CA VAL A 78 16.90 1.55 -16.06
C VAL A 78 16.58 2.42 -14.83
N LEU A 79 17.59 2.97 -14.16
CA LEU A 79 17.42 3.82 -12.97
C LEU A 79 16.73 5.16 -13.30
N LEU A 80 17.10 5.81 -14.41
CA LEU A 80 16.44 7.05 -14.83
C LEU A 80 14.97 6.84 -15.21
N ASN A 81 14.63 5.69 -15.77
CA ASN A 81 13.23 5.34 -16.05
C ASN A 81 12.45 5.09 -14.76
N ALA A 82 13.02 4.38 -13.77
CA ALA A 82 12.40 4.22 -12.45
C ALA A 82 12.19 5.59 -11.77
N ALA A 83 13.21 6.46 -11.74
CA ALA A 83 13.09 7.81 -11.19
C ALA A 83 11.97 8.65 -11.84
N LYS A 84 11.68 8.43 -13.13
CA LYS A 84 10.58 9.09 -13.85
C LYS A 84 9.22 8.52 -13.45
N ASP A 85 9.14 7.21 -13.24
CA ASP A 85 7.93 6.54 -12.76
C ASP A 85 7.64 6.99 -11.31
N GLU A 86 8.63 7.02 -10.41
CA GLU A 86 8.48 7.54 -9.03
C GLU A 86 8.04 8.99 -8.98
N LYS A 87 8.54 9.83 -9.89
CA LYS A 87 8.08 11.23 -9.99
C LYS A 87 6.59 11.29 -10.33
N THR A 88 6.11 10.33 -11.11
CA THR A 88 4.69 10.21 -11.45
C THR A 88 3.89 9.70 -10.26
N HIS A 89 4.38 8.69 -9.53
CA HIS A 89 3.77 8.17 -8.31
C HIS A 89 3.64 9.26 -7.23
N LEU A 90 4.72 10.02 -7.00
CA LEU A 90 4.73 11.19 -6.12
C LEU A 90 3.60 12.17 -6.46
N GLN A 91 3.41 12.49 -7.75
CA GLN A 91 2.35 13.40 -8.18
C GLN A 91 0.95 12.82 -7.93
N LEU A 92 0.75 11.53 -8.17
CA LEU A 92 -0.52 10.84 -7.92
C LEU A 92 -0.86 10.87 -6.42
N PHE A 93 0.07 10.45 -5.56
CA PHE A 93 -0.15 10.46 -4.12
C PHE A 93 -0.33 11.87 -3.55
N THR A 94 0.44 12.86 -4.04
CA THR A 94 0.27 14.27 -3.64
C THR A 94 -1.13 14.79 -3.97
N ARG A 95 -1.65 14.48 -5.16
CA ARG A 95 -3.00 14.88 -5.57
C ARG A 95 -4.07 14.23 -4.71
N LEU A 96 -3.96 12.91 -4.46
CA LEU A 96 -4.92 12.20 -3.63
C LEU A 96 -4.89 12.71 -2.18
N TYR A 97 -3.70 12.86 -1.59
CA TYR A 97 -3.55 13.44 -0.24
C TYR A 97 -4.19 14.82 -0.14
N THR A 98 -3.95 15.69 -1.12
CA THR A 98 -4.54 17.04 -1.14
C THR A 98 -6.06 16.99 -1.28
N SER A 99 -6.59 16.09 -2.12
CA SER A 99 -8.03 15.91 -2.29
C SER A 99 -8.72 15.44 -1.01
N LEU A 100 -8.09 14.55 -0.24
CA LEU A 100 -8.68 14.00 0.98
C LEU A 100 -8.53 14.96 2.17
N THR A 101 -7.40 15.65 2.30
CA THR A 101 -7.10 16.46 3.48
C THR A 101 -7.38 17.95 3.31
N GLY A 102 -7.57 18.42 2.08
CA GLY A 102 -7.68 19.83 1.73
C GLY A 102 -6.36 20.61 1.88
N LYS A 103 -5.24 19.94 2.11
CA LYS A 103 -3.93 20.56 2.35
C LYS A 103 -2.85 19.91 1.48
N GLN A 104 -1.91 20.73 1.01
CA GLN A 104 -0.69 20.21 0.39
C GLN A 104 0.14 19.42 1.42
N PRO A 105 0.79 18.32 1.03
CA PRO A 105 1.68 17.59 1.92
C PRO A 105 2.90 18.45 2.25
N ASN A 106 3.25 18.52 3.53
CA ASN A 106 4.46 19.20 3.99
C ASN A 106 5.46 18.15 4.46
N TYR A 107 6.53 17.94 3.70
CA TYR A 107 7.51 16.91 3.96
C TYR A 107 8.93 17.35 3.62
N LYS A 108 9.91 16.62 4.14
CA LYS A 108 11.32 16.76 3.81
C LYS A 108 11.88 15.37 3.56
N ILE A 109 12.65 15.22 2.49
CA ILE A 109 13.40 13.98 2.25
C ILE A 109 14.73 14.03 3.01
N ARG A 110 15.21 12.85 3.41
CA ARG A 110 16.58 12.64 3.85
C ARG A 110 17.28 11.87 2.74
N PRO A 111 18.20 12.48 1.98
CA PRO A 111 18.84 11.81 0.86
C PRO A 111 19.51 10.50 1.29
N VAL A 112 19.24 9.41 0.56
CA VAL A 112 19.88 8.11 0.79
C VAL A 112 21.34 8.21 0.40
N LYS A 113 22.23 7.73 1.27
CA LYS A 113 23.67 7.73 1.03
C LYS A 113 24.01 6.65 0.00
N ILE A 114 24.67 7.04 -1.09
CA ILE A 114 25.23 6.09 -2.05
C ILE A 114 26.59 5.61 -1.54
N THR A 115 26.79 4.29 -1.45
CA THR A 115 28.05 3.69 -0.99
C THR A 115 28.86 3.15 -2.17
N ASN A 116 28.35 2.12 -2.82
CA ASN A 116 28.77 1.64 -4.12
C ASN A 116 27.52 1.23 -4.91
N PHE A 117 27.65 1.19 -6.24
CA PHE A 117 26.51 0.93 -7.12
C PHE A 117 25.73 -0.34 -6.76
N ARG A 118 26.43 -1.47 -6.53
CA ARG A 118 25.79 -2.76 -6.27
C ARG A 118 25.03 -2.76 -4.95
N GLN A 119 25.63 -2.26 -3.87
CA GLN A 119 24.99 -2.20 -2.56
C GLN A 119 23.78 -1.26 -2.57
N SER A 120 23.93 -0.06 -3.14
CA SER A 120 22.83 0.91 -3.22
C SER A 120 21.70 0.44 -4.16
N LEU A 121 22.03 -0.33 -5.21
CA LEU A 121 21.02 -0.97 -6.05
C LEU A 121 20.27 -2.11 -5.33
N PHE A 122 20.94 -2.84 -4.44
CA PHE A 122 20.30 -3.83 -3.59
C PHE A 122 19.35 -3.18 -2.58
N GLU A 123 19.75 -2.05 -1.98
CA GLU A 123 18.87 -1.26 -1.11
C GLU A 123 17.64 -0.75 -1.88
N ALA A 124 17.84 -0.21 -3.08
CA ALA A 124 16.73 0.18 -3.96
C ALA A 124 15.79 -1.00 -4.27
N TYR A 125 16.34 -2.19 -4.55
CA TYR A 125 15.53 -3.38 -4.79
C TYR A 125 14.64 -3.77 -3.61
N GLU A 126 15.16 -3.73 -2.38
CA GLU A 126 14.38 -4.04 -1.18
C GLU A 126 13.31 -2.98 -0.91
N ASP A 127 13.63 -1.70 -1.15
CA ASP A 127 12.68 -0.59 -1.04
C ASP A 127 11.50 -0.77 -2.02
N GLU A 128 11.77 -1.12 -3.29
CA GLU A 128 10.74 -1.41 -4.29
C GLU A 128 9.80 -2.56 -3.88
N LEU A 129 10.34 -3.64 -3.29
CA LEU A 129 9.50 -4.73 -2.78
C LEU A 129 8.61 -4.28 -1.61
N SER A 130 9.16 -3.47 -0.70
CA SER A 130 8.41 -2.91 0.42
C SER A 130 7.28 -1.99 -0.05
N ASP A 131 7.56 -1.14 -1.04
CA ASP A 131 6.57 -0.23 -1.61
C ASP A 131 5.49 -0.97 -2.42
N TYR A 132 5.87 -2.03 -3.17
CA TYR A 132 4.90 -2.94 -3.77
C TYR A 132 3.90 -3.50 -2.74
N GLU A 133 4.37 -4.02 -1.62
CA GLU A 133 3.48 -4.56 -0.58
C GLU A 133 2.61 -3.48 0.06
N LYS A 134 3.20 -2.33 0.37
CA LYS A 134 2.51 -1.18 0.97
C LYS A 134 1.37 -0.71 0.07
N TYR A 135 1.62 -0.55 -1.22
CA TYR A 135 0.65 -0.02 -2.18
C TYR A 135 -0.42 -1.06 -2.54
N ARG A 136 -0.05 -2.35 -2.62
CA ARG A 136 -1.03 -3.44 -2.74
C ARG A 136 -1.99 -3.47 -1.53
N ASN A 137 -1.46 -3.34 -0.31
CA ASN A 137 -2.29 -3.33 0.89
C ASN A 137 -3.21 -2.10 0.92
N ALA A 138 -2.72 -0.93 0.51
CA ALA A 138 -3.52 0.29 0.36
C ALA A 138 -4.62 0.16 -0.70
N TYR A 139 -4.33 -0.52 -1.82
CA TYR A 139 -5.34 -0.84 -2.83
C TYR A 139 -6.47 -1.72 -2.26
N LEU A 140 -6.12 -2.71 -1.42
CA LEU A 140 -7.09 -3.68 -0.87
C LEU A 140 -7.90 -3.15 0.32
N MET A 141 -7.49 -2.05 0.96
CA MET A 141 -8.14 -1.55 2.18
C MET A 141 -9.43 -0.76 1.92
N THR A 142 -9.77 -0.46 0.67
CA THR A 142 -10.92 0.38 0.30
C THR A 142 -11.67 -0.13 -0.93
N GLN A 143 -12.94 0.26 -1.04
CA GLN A 143 -13.77 0.06 -2.22
C GLN A 143 -13.87 1.34 -3.09
N ASP A 144 -13.32 2.46 -2.60
CA ASP A 144 -13.28 3.70 -3.37
C ASP A 144 -12.35 3.52 -4.59
N THR A 145 -12.93 3.62 -5.78
CA THR A 145 -12.21 3.41 -7.04
C THR A 145 -11.15 4.46 -7.31
N THR A 146 -11.35 5.71 -6.85
CA THR A 146 -10.34 6.78 -7.01
C THR A 146 -9.09 6.45 -6.21
N ILE A 147 -9.26 5.98 -4.97
CA ILE A 147 -8.13 5.57 -4.14
C ILE A 147 -7.46 4.32 -4.73
N ARG A 148 -8.26 3.32 -5.14
CA ARG A 148 -7.74 2.09 -5.76
C ARG A 148 -6.91 2.39 -7.01
N ASP A 149 -7.44 3.16 -7.95
CA ASP A 149 -6.75 3.47 -9.20
C ASP A 149 -5.47 4.28 -8.95
N THR A 150 -5.45 5.12 -7.91
CA THR A 150 -4.26 5.85 -7.49
C THR A 150 -3.14 4.94 -7.03
N PHE A 151 -3.43 3.85 -6.32
CA PHE A 151 -2.43 2.87 -5.88
C PHE A 151 -2.15 1.77 -6.91
N PHE A 152 -3.08 1.52 -7.84
CA PHE A 152 -2.99 0.43 -8.81
C PHE A 152 -1.72 0.51 -9.65
N ARG A 153 -1.47 1.68 -10.25
CA ARG A 153 -0.31 1.89 -11.08
C ARG A 153 1.01 1.79 -10.28
N PRO A 154 1.22 2.56 -9.19
CA PRO A 154 2.44 2.46 -8.39
C PRO A 154 2.79 1.03 -7.99
N TYR A 155 1.86 0.25 -7.40
CA TYR A 155 2.23 -1.11 -6.97
C TYR A 155 2.63 -2.01 -8.15
N THR A 156 2.02 -1.87 -9.33
CA THR A 156 2.43 -2.65 -10.52
C THR A 156 3.77 -2.19 -11.07
N ASP A 157 4.09 -0.91 -10.95
CA ASP A 157 5.35 -0.34 -11.39
C ASP A 157 6.49 -0.73 -10.42
N GLU A 158 6.25 -0.81 -9.11
CA GLU A 158 7.29 -1.19 -8.14
C GLU A 158 7.78 -2.63 -8.31
N ILE A 159 6.87 -3.59 -8.55
CA ILE A 159 7.30 -4.96 -8.83
C ILE A 159 8.07 -5.05 -10.15
N LYS A 160 7.77 -4.19 -11.13
CA LYS A 160 8.53 -4.05 -12.38
C LYS A 160 9.91 -3.46 -12.10
N HIS A 161 10.04 -2.45 -11.23
CA HIS A 161 11.33 -1.88 -10.81
C HIS A 161 12.18 -2.91 -10.07
N ALA A 162 11.63 -3.57 -9.05
CA ALA A 162 12.30 -4.65 -8.32
C ALA A 162 12.82 -5.75 -9.26
N THR A 163 12.01 -6.18 -10.24
CA THR A 163 12.43 -7.17 -11.24
C THR A 163 13.61 -6.68 -12.08
N ARG A 164 13.60 -5.40 -12.50
CA ARG A 164 14.71 -4.79 -13.26
C ARG A 164 15.96 -4.62 -12.41
N PHE A 165 15.85 -4.18 -11.17
CA PHE A 165 16.99 -4.03 -10.27
C PHE A 165 17.60 -5.39 -9.93
N SER A 166 16.79 -6.42 -9.73
CA SER A 166 17.25 -7.80 -9.59
C SER A 166 18.03 -8.28 -10.84
N PHE A 167 17.54 -7.98 -12.04
CA PHE A 167 18.28 -8.26 -13.27
C PHE A 167 19.65 -7.57 -13.28
N LEU A 168 19.71 -6.28 -12.96
CA LEU A 168 20.96 -5.52 -12.90
C LEU A 168 21.95 -6.06 -11.83
N LEU A 169 21.45 -6.55 -10.69
CA LEU A 169 22.26 -7.17 -9.63
C LEU A 169 22.89 -8.51 -10.06
N ASN A 170 22.28 -9.19 -11.02
CA ASN A 170 22.70 -10.52 -11.49
C ASN A 170 23.38 -10.48 -12.88
N ALA A 171 23.33 -9.34 -13.57
CA ALA A 171 24.08 -9.12 -14.80
C ALA A 171 25.59 -9.18 -14.49
N ARG A 172 26.32 -9.95 -15.31
CA ARG A 172 27.77 -10.14 -15.22
C ARG A 172 28.52 -9.10 -16.03
#